data_AF-A0A522U452-F1
#
_entry.id   AF-A0A522U452-F1
#
_cell.length_a   1.000
_cell.length_b   1.000
_cell.length_c   1.000
_cell.angle_alpha   90.00
_cell.angle_beta   90.00
_cell.angle_gamma   90.00
#
_symmetry.space_group_name_H-M   'P 1'
#
loop_
_entity.id
_entity.type
_entity.pdbx_description
1 polymer ?
#
loop_
_entity_poly.entity_id
_entity_poly.type
_entity_poly.pdbx_seq_one_letter_code
_entity_poly.pdbx_strand_id
1 'polypeptide(L)'
;MKKILIATSNQGKFEEMTAEFADLPFKFVSLRDLRLNKLEPTETANTTWENAVSKARFFAKKSGLLTIAEDTGFFVDYLNGRPGVHARRWATTPQERNRKIIDGLKDASKGKRGAYFETSACVYNPGNNSFSVFKGQARGVITRKLTGASRGGLQYDSIFYYPPLKKTFAELPLLEKNKVSHRGKTVNQIKYFLTKQFDTRQFSVPVALIVKDHRMLVLKRRDYREEFNGKWEFPGGAVEYGESIADCLKRETREESGFSVKILEQLPEVMTTVRKPKDGGYQVHLVIFICRVKSGSLKLADNEHYQSGWFSYREALKKKIIPLNKKSFQAPANKKVLLKYIDL
;
A
#
# COMPACT_ATOMS: atom_id res chain seq x y z
N MET A 1 -11.16 1.19 -16.08
CA MET A 1 -10.90 1.45 -14.64
C MET A 1 -11.27 0.21 -13.84
N LYS A 2 -10.37 -0.30 -12.99
CA LYS A 2 -10.61 -1.53 -12.21
C LYS A 2 -11.71 -1.28 -11.16
N LYS A 3 -12.66 -2.20 -11.03
CA LYS A 3 -13.75 -2.11 -10.04
C LYS A 3 -13.32 -2.74 -8.72
N ILE A 4 -13.63 -2.08 -7.60
CA ILE A 4 -13.46 -2.60 -6.25
C ILE A 4 -14.82 -2.56 -5.55
N LEU A 5 -15.24 -3.69 -4.98
CA LEU A 5 -16.51 -3.78 -4.24
C LEU A 5 -16.30 -3.30 -2.81
N ILE A 6 -17.13 -2.35 -2.35
CA ILE A 6 -17.30 -2.05 -0.92
C ILE A 6 -18.54 -2.80 -0.43
N ALA A 7 -18.32 -3.91 0.26
CA ALA A 7 -19.34 -4.85 0.71
C ALA A 7 -20.03 -4.38 2.00
N THR A 8 -20.78 -3.28 1.90
CA THR A 8 -21.63 -2.73 2.97
C THR A 8 -23.02 -2.42 2.44
N SER A 9 -24.04 -2.68 3.27
CA SER A 9 -25.42 -2.21 3.04
C SER A 9 -25.72 -0.86 3.70
N ASN A 10 -24.80 -0.38 4.55
CA ASN A 10 -24.92 0.92 5.21
C ASN A 10 -24.37 2.02 4.30
N GLN A 11 -25.26 2.93 3.91
CA GLN A 11 -24.96 4.03 2.99
C GLN A 11 -23.92 5.01 3.57
N GLY A 12 -24.03 5.37 4.86
CA GLY A 12 -23.05 6.26 5.50
C GLY A 12 -21.64 5.66 5.56
N LYS A 13 -21.52 4.34 5.77
CA LYS A 13 -20.24 3.64 5.67
C LYS A 13 -19.65 3.72 4.27
N PHE A 14 -20.49 3.51 3.24
CA PHE A 14 -20.05 3.61 1.85
C PHE A 14 -19.54 5.01 1.53
N GLU A 15 -20.30 6.05 1.91
CA GLU A 15 -19.93 7.47 1.71
C GLU A 15 -18.65 7.86 2.45
N GLU A 16 -18.47 7.44 3.71
CA GLU A 16 -17.23 7.67 4.47
C GLU A 16 -16.01 7.08 3.77
N MET A 17 -16.13 5.86 3.21
CA MET A 17 -15.05 5.19 2.50
C MET A 17 -14.76 5.81 1.13
N THR A 18 -15.79 6.04 0.31
CA THR A 18 -15.60 6.55 -1.06
C THR A 18 -15.10 7.99 -1.08
N ALA A 19 -15.47 8.81 -0.11
CA ALA A 19 -14.94 10.17 0.02
C ALA A 19 -13.41 10.17 0.20
N GLU A 20 -12.87 9.22 0.97
CA GLU A 20 -11.42 9.11 1.20
C GLU A 20 -10.65 8.53 0.00
N PHE A 21 -11.33 7.68 -0.78
CA PHE A 21 -10.76 7.01 -1.96
C PHE A 21 -10.97 7.78 -3.27
N ALA A 22 -11.53 8.99 -3.23
CA ALA A 22 -11.96 9.73 -4.42
C ALA A 22 -10.83 10.04 -5.43
N ASP A 23 -9.59 10.10 -4.95
CA ASP A 23 -8.37 10.35 -5.72
C ASP A 23 -7.69 9.08 -6.25
N LEU A 24 -8.21 7.90 -5.95
CA LEU A 24 -7.64 6.64 -6.44
C LEU A 24 -8.14 6.28 -7.84
N PRO A 25 -7.32 5.61 -8.68
CA PRO A 25 -7.70 5.22 -10.05
C PRO A 25 -8.61 3.98 -10.10
N PHE A 26 -9.55 3.85 -9.15
CA PHE A 26 -10.49 2.72 -9.03
C PHE A 26 -11.94 3.18 -9.09
N LYS A 27 -12.80 2.32 -9.66
CA LYS A 27 -14.25 2.49 -9.55
C LYS A 27 -14.75 1.70 -8.35
N PHE A 28 -15.09 2.39 -7.27
CA PHE A 28 -15.74 1.76 -6.11
C PHE A 28 -17.22 1.51 -6.40
N VAL A 29 -17.66 0.28 -6.19
CA VAL A 29 -19.06 -0.16 -6.39
C VAL A 29 -19.63 -0.69 -5.08
N SER A 30 -20.92 -0.50 -4.86
CA SER A 30 -21.68 -0.96 -3.71
C SER A 30 -22.31 -2.34 -3.95
N LEU A 31 -22.88 -2.93 -2.89
CA LEU A 31 -23.71 -4.14 -3.03
C LEU A 31 -24.94 -3.91 -3.92
N ARG A 32 -25.49 -2.70 -3.96
CA ARG A 32 -26.66 -2.35 -4.79
C ARG A 32 -26.31 -2.35 -6.27
N ASP A 33 -25.14 -1.81 -6.61
CA ASP A 33 -24.64 -1.78 -8.00
C ASP A 33 -24.49 -3.17 -8.59
N LEU A 34 -24.26 -4.18 -7.74
CA LEU A 34 -24.11 -5.58 -8.13
C LEU A 34 -25.36 -6.44 -7.84
N ARG A 35 -26.47 -5.84 -7.36
CA ARG A 35 -27.69 -6.54 -6.95
C ARG A 35 -27.46 -7.62 -5.87
N LEU A 36 -26.44 -7.44 -5.03
CA LEU A 36 -26.09 -8.32 -3.91
C LEU A 36 -26.62 -7.81 -2.56
N ASN A 37 -27.30 -6.66 -2.54
CA ASN A 37 -27.76 -5.99 -1.32
C ASN A 37 -28.89 -6.69 -0.55
N LYS A 38 -29.42 -7.80 -1.08
CA LYS A 38 -30.38 -8.68 -0.37
C LYS A 38 -29.70 -9.83 0.38
N LEU A 39 -28.41 -10.05 0.16
CA LEU A 39 -27.66 -11.10 0.83
C LEU A 39 -27.13 -10.58 2.16
N GLU A 40 -27.30 -11.37 3.22
CA GLU A 40 -26.69 -11.12 4.51
C GLU A 40 -25.77 -12.29 4.88
N PRO A 41 -24.44 -12.09 4.94
CA PRO A 41 -23.55 -13.14 5.42
C PRO A 41 -23.73 -13.35 6.91
N THR A 42 -23.64 -14.62 7.34
CA THR A 42 -23.70 -14.96 8.76
C THR A 42 -22.50 -14.39 9.51
N GLU A 43 -22.77 -13.54 10.50
CA GLU A 43 -21.77 -12.97 11.43
C GLU A 43 -21.89 -13.66 12.79
N THR A 44 -21.06 -14.68 13.01
CA THR A 44 -21.02 -15.49 14.25
C THR A 44 -19.78 -15.21 15.09
N ALA A 45 -18.84 -14.39 14.62
CA ALA A 45 -17.58 -14.19 15.30
C ALA A 45 -17.67 -13.13 16.41
N ASN A 46 -16.80 -13.26 17.41
CA ASN A 46 -16.76 -12.40 18.58
C ASN A 46 -15.81 -11.20 18.41
N THR A 47 -15.11 -11.10 17.28
CA THR A 47 -14.19 -10.01 16.97
C THR A 47 -14.57 -9.30 15.67
N THR A 48 -14.28 -8.00 15.60
CA THR A 48 -14.56 -7.20 14.39
C THR A 48 -13.77 -7.69 13.17
N TRP A 49 -12.55 -8.19 13.35
CA TRP A 49 -11.72 -8.61 12.23
C TRP A 49 -12.21 -9.91 11.59
N GLU A 50 -12.64 -10.89 12.39
CA GLU A 50 -13.20 -12.14 11.87
C GLU A 50 -14.48 -11.89 11.08
N ASN A 51 -15.36 -11.01 11.60
CA ASN A 51 -16.58 -10.59 10.89
C ASN A 51 -16.25 -9.88 9.58
N ALA A 52 -15.27 -8.96 9.58
CA ALA A 52 -14.84 -8.25 8.39
C ALA A 52 -14.27 -9.21 7.31
N VAL A 53 -13.43 -10.16 7.71
CA VAL A 53 -12.85 -11.16 6.80
C VAL A 53 -13.94 -12.07 6.23
N SER A 54 -14.83 -12.59 7.08
CA SER A 54 -15.94 -13.46 6.66
C SER A 54 -16.82 -12.77 5.61
N LYS A 55 -17.19 -11.51 5.87
CA LYS A 55 -17.99 -10.67 4.96
C LYS A 55 -17.27 -10.38 3.65
N ALA A 56 -16.00 -9.94 3.70
CA ALA A 56 -15.22 -9.64 2.50
C ALA A 56 -15.08 -10.88 1.61
N ARG A 57 -14.73 -12.03 2.20
CA ARG A 57 -14.61 -13.31 1.51
C ARG A 57 -15.94 -13.74 0.86
N PHE A 58 -17.06 -13.64 1.59
CA PHE A 58 -18.37 -14.01 1.08
C PHE A 58 -18.72 -13.22 -0.19
N PHE A 59 -18.62 -11.89 -0.12
CA PHE A 59 -18.96 -11.04 -1.26
C PHE A 59 -17.91 -11.06 -2.38
N ALA A 60 -16.64 -11.29 -2.07
CA ALA A 60 -15.59 -11.49 -3.08
C ALA A 60 -15.86 -12.74 -3.92
N LYS A 61 -16.22 -13.86 -3.29
CA LYS A 61 -16.56 -15.10 -4.00
C LYS A 61 -17.79 -14.96 -4.90
N LYS A 62 -18.77 -14.15 -4.49
CA LYS A 62 -19.98 -13.91 -5.29
C LYS A 62 -19.78 -12.92 -6.44
N SER A 63 -18.97 -11.89 -6.23
CA SER A 63 -18.75 -10.83 -7.23
C SER A 63 -17.58 -11.08 -8.17
N GLY A 64 -16.60 -11.89 -7.76
CA GLY A 64 -15.32 -12.03 -8.46
C GLY A 64 -14.41 -10.79 -8.36
N LEU A 65 -14.79 -9.78 -7.58
CA LEU A 65 -14.07 -8.51 -7.46
C LEU A 65 -13.18 -8.48 -6.21
N LEU A 66 -12.11 -7.69 -6.28
CA LEU A 66 -11.40 -7.24 -5.08
C LEU A 66 -12.44 -6.56 -4.17
N THR A 67 -12.55 -7.03 -2.93
CA THR A 67 -13.64 -6.66 -2.04
C THR A 67 -13.12 -6.11 -0.73
N ILE A 68 -13.60 -4.93 -0.36
CA ILE A 68 -13.41 -4.29 0.93
C ILE A 68 -14.68 -4.55 1.75
N ALA A 69 -14.53 -5.12 2.95
CA ALA A 69 -15.62 -5.17 3.91
C ALA A 69 -15.12 -4.74 5.29
N GLU A 70 -15.98 -4.15 6.10
CA GLU A 70 -15.65 -3.77 7.46
C GLU A 70 -16.70 -4.21 8.48
N ASP A 71 -16.25 -4.29 9.73
CA ASP A 71 -17.10 -4.43 10.90
C ASP A 71 -16.67 -3.45 11.99
N THR A 72 -17.63 -2.98 12.78
CA THR A 72 -17.42 -1.90 13.75
C THR A 72 -18.03 -2.27 15.09
N GLY A 73 -17.20 -2.27 16.13
CA GLY A 73 -17.64 -2.38 17.52
C GLY A 73 -17.71 -1.02 18.22
N PHE A 74 -18.54 -0.95 19.25
CA PHE A 74 -18.66 0.21 20.14
C PHE A 74 -18.59 -0.25 21.59
N PHE A 75 -17.56 0.18 22.30
CA PHE A 75 -17.20 -0.36 23.61
C PHE A 75 -17.27 0.76 24.64
N VAL A 76 -18.11 0.58 25.67
CA VAL A 76 -18.30 1.56 26.74
C VAL A 76 -17.70 1.03 28.03
N ASP A 77 -16.77 1.77 28.61
CA ASP A 77 -15.98 1.30 29.76
C ASP A 77 -16.89 0.94 30.95
N TYR A 78 -17.85 1.81 31.26
CA TYR A 78 -18.80 1.61 32.39
C TYR A 78 -19.71 0.40 32.21
N LEU A 79 -19.90 -0.06 30.97
CA LEU A 79 -20.75 -1.21 30.65
C LEU A 79 -19.91 -2.47 30.40
N ASN A 80 -18.69 -2.53 30.92
CA ASN A 80 -17.75 -3.63 30.73
C ASN A 80 -17.54 -3.97 29.25
N GLY A 81 -17.37 -2.92 28.42
CA GLY A 81 -17.14 -3.04 26.97
C GLY A 81 -18.40 -3.30 26.14
N ARG A 82 -19.59 -3.45 26.75
CA ARG A 82 -20.85 -3.58 26.00
C ARG A 82 -21.22 -2.24 25.33
N PRO A 83 -21.89 -2.26 24.15
CA PRO A 83 -22.40 -3.43 23.42
C PRO A 83 -21.35 -4.24 22.65
N GLY A 84 -20.13 -3.71 22.49
CA GLY A 84 -19.03 -4.36 21.80
C GLY A 84 -19.32 -4.58 20.31
N VAL A 85 -19.02 -5.78 19.81
CA VAL A 85 -19.29 -6.17 18.40
C VAL A 85 -20.79 -6.24 18.08
N HIS A 86 -21.66 -6.33 19.10
CA HIS A 86 -23.11 -6.36 18.92
C HIS A 86 -23.74 -4.96 18.88
N ALA A 87 -22.94 -3.91 18.65
CA ALA A 87 -23.38 -2.52 18.63
C ALA A 87 -24.63 -2.29 17.77
N ARG A 88 -24.73 -2.91 16.59
CA ARG A 88 -25.91 -2.80 15.71
C ARG A 88 -27.17 -3.46 16.27
N ARG A 89 -27.02 -4.51 17.07
CA ARG A 89 -28.12 -5.35 17.60
C ARG A 89 -28.54 -4.94 19.02
N TRP A 90 -27.93 -3.88 19.58
CA TRP A 90 -28.15 -3.45 20.97
C TRP A 90 -29.59 -3.00 21.29
N ALA A 91 -30.26 -2.45 20.29
CA ALA A 91 -31.69 -2.12 20.24
C ALA A 91 -32.11 -1.98 18.77
N THR A 92 -33.41 -1.82 18.50
CA THR A 92 -33.98 -1.82 17.14
C THR A 92 -33.57 -0.57 16.36
N THR A 93 -33.76 0.62 16.95
CA THR A 93 -33.49 1.91 16.29
C THR A 93 -32.19 2.57 16.78
N PRO A 94 -31.53 3.43 15.97
CA PRO A 94 -30.36 4.19 16.42
C PRO A 94 -30.62 5.04 17.68
N GLN A 95 -31.81 5.63 17.79
CA GLN A 95 -32.23 6.48 18.90
C GLN A 95 -32.35 5.68 20.20
N GLU A 96 -33.02 4.52 20.16
CA GLU A 96 -33.11 3.61 21.32
C GLU A 96 -31.73 3.11 21.75
N ARG A 97 -30.87 2.77 20.79
CA ARG A 97 -29.48 2.35 21.08
C ARG A 97 -28.73 3.44 21.85
N ASN A 98 -28.80 4.68 21.39
CA ASN A 98 -28.16 5.81 22.05
C ASN A 98 -28.74 6.05 23.45
N ARG A 99 -30.07 6.01 23.60
CA ARG A 99 -30.74 6.24 24.88
C ARG A 99 -30.40 5.17 25.90
N LYS A 100 -30.42 3.89 25.51
CA LYS A 100 -30.04 2.76 26.37
C LYS A 100 -28.60 2.88 26.89
N ILE A 101 -27.68 3.42 26.10
CA ILE A 101 -26.31 3.72 26.57
C ILE A 101 -26.32 4.89 27.55
N ILE A 102 -26.98 6.01 27.23
CA ILE A 102 -27.06 7.17 28.13
C ILE A 102 -27.64 6.77 29.50
N ASP A 103 -28.76 6.05 29.48
CA ASP A 103 -29.49 5.62 30.68
C ASP A 103 -28.68 4.62 31.51
N GLY A 104 -27.97 3.70 30.85
CA GLY A 104 -27.04 2.77 31.51
C GLY A 104 -25.84 3.45 32.19
N LEU A 105 -25.59 4.72 31.86
CA LEU A 105 -24.53 5.54 32.46
C LEU A 105 -25.09 6.62 33.40
N LYS A 106 -26.36 6.56 33.82
CA LYS A 106 -26.97 7.61 34.67
C LYS A 106 -26.18 7.89 35.96
N ASP A 107 -25.66 6.82 36.59
CA ASP A 107 -24.92 6.87 37.86
C ASP A 107 -23.39 7.01 37.65
N ALA A 108 -22.93 7.03 36.40
CA ALA A 108 -21.51 7.14 36.10
C ALA A 108 -20.98 8.57 36.34
N SER A 109 -19.96 8.69 37.18
CA SER A 109 -19.24 9.94 37.40
C SER A 109 -18.53 10.44 36.13
N LYS A 110 -18.16 11.72 36.08
CA LYS A 110 -17.60 12.39 34.88
C LYS A 110 -16.40 11.66 34.27
N GLY A 111 -15.54 11.05 35.10
CA GLY A 111 -14.36 10.29 34.66
C GLY A 111 -14.62 8.83 34.26
N LYS A 112 -15.85 8.34 34.38
CA LYS A 112 -16.21 6.93 34.16
C LYS A 112 -17.07 6.71 32.91
N ARG A 113 -17.21 7.72 32.04
CA ARG A 113 -18.03 7.66 30.81
C ARG A 113 -17.20 7.39 29.55
N GLY A 114 -15.99 6.87 29.68
CA GLY A 114 -15.13 6.59 28.54
C GLY A 114 -15.72 5.52 27.61
N ALA A 115 -15.47 5.68 26.32
CA ALA A 115 -15.86 4.73 25.30
C ALA A 115 -14.90 4.78 24.13
N TYR A 116 -14.89 3.75 23.30
CA TYR A 116 -14.19 3.78 22.03
C TYR A 116 -14.95 3.05 20.93
N PHE A 117 -14.75 3.52 19.72
CA PHE A 117 -15.04 2.75 18.53
C PHE A 117 -13.81 1.97 18.08
N GLU A 118 -14.07 0.79 17.54
CA GLU A 118 -13.07 -0.03 16.84
C GLU A 118 -13.66 -0.49 15.51
N THR A 119 -12.93 -0.25 14.42
CA THR A 119 -13.24 -0.85 13.12
C THR A 119 -12.10 -1.74 12.67
N SER A 120 -12.47 -2.93 12.21
CA SER A 120 -11.59 -3.76 11.40
C SER A 120 -12.15 -3.80 9.97
N ALA A 121 -11.28 -3.64 8.98
CA ALA A 121 -11.63 -3.79 7.58
C ALA A 121 -10.71 -4.81 6.91
N CYS A 122 -11.27 -5.61 6.02
CA CYS A 122 -10.58 -6.61 5.23
C CYS A 122 -10.61 -6.21 3.76
N VAL A 123 -9.45 -6.26 3.11
CA VAL A 123 -9.34 -6.25 1.64
C VAL A 123 -9.06 -7.68 1.20
N TYR A 124 -9.99 -8.28 0.45
CA TYR A 124 -9.92 -9.66 0.00
C TYR A 124 -9.71 -9.74 -1.52
N ASN A 125 -8.71 -10.51 -1.95
CA ASN A 125 -8.42 -10.78 -3.36
C ASN A 125 -8.88 -12.19 -3.76
N PRO A 126 -9.97 -12.31 -4.56
CA PRO A 126 -10.45 -13.63 -5.00
C PRO A 126 -9.53 -14.31 -6.01
N GLY A 127 -8.64 -13.58 -6.70
CA GLY A 127 -7.76 -14.14 -7.72
C GLY A 127 -6.65 -15.04 -7.18
N ASN A 128 -6.21 -14.80 -5.94
CA ASN A 128 -5.17 -15.59 -5.27
C ASN A 128 -5.55 -16.01 -3.83
N ASN A 129 -6.81 -15.80 -3.45
CA ASN A 129 -7.36 -16.15 -2.15
C ASN A 129 -6.63 -15.50 -0.95
N SER A 130 -5.95 -14.37 -1.16
CA SER A 130 -5.26 -13.61 -0.10
C SER A 130 -6.13 -12.50 0.48
N PHE A 131 -5.81 -12.07 1.70
CA PHE A 131 -6.47 -10.93 2.33
C PHE A 131 -5.51 -10.13 3.22
N SER A 132 -5.86 -8.88 3.48
CA SER A 132 -5.19 -8.01 4.44
C SER A 132 -6.20 -7.36 5.36
N VAL A 133 -5.89 -7.28 6.65
CA VAL A 133 -6.76 -6.70 7.67
C VAL A 133 -6.13 -5.42 8.20
N PHE A 134 -6.97 -4.40 8.35
CA PHE A 134 -6.61 -3.08 8.83
C PHE A 134 -7.47 -2.76 10.04
N LYS A 135 -6.90 -2.06 11.03
CA LYS A 135 -7.58 -1.74 12.29
C LYS A 135 -7.45 -0.26 12.60
N GLY A 136 -8.55 0.32 13.08
CA GLY A 136 -8.60 1.71 13.49
C GLY A 136 -9.48 1.87 14.72
N GLN A 137 -9.05 2.74 15.63
CA GLN A 137 -9.76 3.03 16.87
C GLN A 137 -9.87 4.53 17.10
N ALA A 138 -10.96 4.94 17.75
CA ALA A 138 -11.15 6.30 18.25
C ALA A 138 -11.69 6.24 19.67
N ARG A 139 -10.96 6.85 20.62
CA ARG A 139 -11.33 6.97 22.04
C ARG A 139 -12.05 8.29 22.26
N GLY A 140 -13.09 8.26 23.09
CA GLY A 140 -13.91 9.42 23.40
C GLY A 140 -14.69 9.20 24.68
N VAL A 141 -15.73 10.01 24.85
CA VAL A 141 -16.56 10.05 26.06
C VAL A 141 -18.04 10.05 25.68
N ILE A 142 -18.86 9.34 26.43
CA ILE A 142 -20.31 9.34 26.24
C ILE A 142 -20.93 10.61 26.81
N THR A 143 -21.67 11.36 25.99
CA THR A 143 -22.43 12.54 26.43
C THR A 143 -23.60 12.15 27.35
N ARG A 144 -24.20 13.14 28.04
CA ARG A 144 -25.41 12.93 28.86
C ARG A 144 -26.72 13.06 28.06
N LYS A 145 -26.65 13.62 26.87
CA LYS A 145 -27.78 13.86 25.97
C LYS A 145 -27.32 13.70 24.52
N LEU A 146 -28.24 13.44 23.61
CA LEU A 146 -27.94 13.46 22.18
C LEU A 146 -27.48 14.87 21.77
N THR A 147 -26.45 14.95 20.92
CA THR A 147 -25.90 16.21 20.41
C THR A 147 -25.47 16.01 18.96
N GLY A 148 -25.98 16.85 18.06
CA GLY A 148 -25.80 16.71 16.61
C GLY A 148 -26.69 15.64 15.96
N ALA A 149 -26.85 15.71 14.64
CA ALA A 149 -27.64 14.77 13.84
C ALA A 149 -26.74 13.73 13.16
N SER A 150 -26.90 12.45 13.51
CA SER A 150 -26.19 11.36 12.83
C SER A 150 -26.61 11.25 11.37
N ARG A 151 -25.64 11.01 10.48
CA ARG A 151 -25.85 10.84 9.03
C ARG A 151 -25.89 9.36 8.64
N GLY A 152 -26.63 9.03 7.59
CA GLY A 152 -26.45 7.79 6.81
C GLY A 152 -26.54 6.45 7.56
N GLY A 153 -27.19 6.39 8.74
CA GLY A 153 -27.26 5.18 9.56
C GLY A 153 -26.01 4.90 10.41
N LEU A 154 -25.16 5.91 10.63
CA LEU A 154 -24.03 5.87 11.56
C LEU A 154 -24.54 5.92 13.01
N GLN A 155 -24.22 4.89 13.78
CA GLN A 155 -24.76 4.71 15.12
C GLN A 155 -23.85 5.37 16.16
N TYR A 156 -24.42 5.83 17.28
CA TYR A 156 -23.71 6.38 18.44
C TYR A 156 -22.92 7.69 18.24
N ASP A 157 -22.78 8.19 17.00
CA ASP A 157 -22.10 9.46 16.71
C ASP A 157 -22.66 10.64 17.53
N SER A 158 -23.99 10.73 17.71
CA SER A 158 -24.64 11.80 18.48
C SER A 158 -24.40 11.73 19.99
N ILE A 159 -23.81 10.65 20.50
CA ILE A 159 -23.47 10.49 21.92
C ILE A 159 -21.97 10.33 22.16
N PHE A 160 -21.16 10.27 21.10
CA PHE A 160 -19.72 10.07 21.19
C PHE A 160 -18.99 11.40 21.05
N TYR A 161 -18.64 11.98 22.19
CA TYR A 161 -17.83 13.19 22.27
C TYR A 161 -16.36 12.86 22.05
N TYR A 162 -15.70 13.61 21.16
CA TYR A 162 -14.28 13.48 20.89
C TYR A 162 -13.52 14.67 21.50
N PRO A 163 -12.83 14.49 22.65
CA PRO A 163 -12.22 15.60 23.38
C PRO A 163 -11.28 16.48 22.56
N PRO A 164 -10.42 15.95 21.66
CA PRO A 164 -9.50 16.78 20.89
C PRO A 164 -10.18 17.82 19.99
N LEU A 165 -11.41 17.57 19.53
CA LEU A 165 -12.15 18.50 18.66
C LEU A 165 -13.33 19.19 19.36
N LYS A 166 -13.52 18.90 20.66
CA LYS A 166 -14.59 19.45 21.50
C LYS A 166 -16.00 19.32 20.91
N LYS A 167 -16.25 18.28 20.13
CA LYS A 167 -17.52 18.02 19.42
C LYS A 167 -17.87 16.55 19.48
N THR A 168 -19.15 16.21 19.32
CA THR A 168 -19.54 14.84 19.00
C THR A 168 -19.22 14.52 17.55
N PHE A 169 -19.08 13.23 17.23
CA PHE A 169 -18.88 12.81 15.84
C PHE A 169 -20.04 13.20 14.92
N ALA A 170 -21.26 13.34 15.45
CA ALA A 170 -22.40 13.80 14.66
C ALA A 170 -22.32 15.28 14.25
N GLU A 171 -21.55 16.10 14.98
CA GLU A 171 -21.35 17.52 14.69
C GLU A 171 -20.19 17.77 13.70
N LEU A 172 -19.35 16.77 13.44
CA LEU A 172 -18.19 16.90 12.56
C LEU A 172 -18.60 16.77 11.09
N PRO A 173 -18.12 17.66 10.18
CA PRO A 173 -18.11 17.43 8.74
C PRO A 173 -17.48 16.08 8.39
N LEU A 174 -17.95 15.45 7.30
CA LEU A 174 -17.50 14.11 6.88
C LEU A 174 -15.96 14.01 6.77
N LEU A 175 -15.35 14.95 6.05
CA LEU A 175 -13.90 14.97 5.85
C LEU A 175 -13.12 15.25 7.15
N GLU A 176 -13.65 16.04 8.07
CA GLU A 176 -13.04 16.25 9.39
C GLU A 176 -13.11 14.99 10.25
N LYS A 177 -14.28 14.33 10.26
CA LYS A 177 -14.48 13.07 10.96
C LYS A 177 -13.52 12.00 10.42
N ASN A 178 -13.37 11.87 9.11
CA ASN A 178 -12.47 10.89 8.48
C ASN A 178 -11.00 11.04 8.92
N LYS A 179 -10.54 12.25 9.27
CA LYS A 179 -9.16 12.45 9.76
C LYS A 179 -8.89 11.77 11.11
N VAL A 180 -9.90 11.60 11.96
CA VAL A 180 -9.73 11.18 13.35
C VAL A 180 -10.50 9.92 13.73
N SER A 181 -11.52 9.55 12.95
CA SER A 181 -12.41 8.44 13.30
C SER A 181 -11.72 7.08 13.16
N HIS A 182 -12.29 6.09 13.85
CA HIS A 182 -11.89 4.70 13.75
C HIS A 182 -11.90 4.19 12.29
N ARG A 183 -12.95 4.52 11.53
CA ARG A 183 -13.08 4.11 10.13
C ARG A 183 -12.13 4.88 9.24
N GLY A 184 -12.04 6.19 9.38
CA GLY A 184 -11.13 7.00 8.58
C GLY A 184 -9.67 6.60 8.72
N LYS A 185 -9.23 6.18 9.92
CA LYS A 185 -7.91 5.56 10.13
C LYS A 185 -7.73 4.25 9.37
N THR A 186 -8.74 3.37 9.40
CA THR A 186 -8.70 2.09 8.68
C THR A 186 -8.71 2.30 7.16
N VAL A 187 -9.54 3.23 6.68
CA VAL A 187 -9.68 3.58 5.27
C VAL A 187 -8.39 4.21 4.74
N ASN A 188 -7.73 5.07 5.51
CA ASN A 188 -6.41 5.60 5.14
C ASN A 188 -5.33 4.52 5.00
N GLN A 189 -5.32 3.51 5.89
CA GLN A 189 -4.42 2.35 5.74
C GLN A 189 -4.74 1.55 4.48
N ILE A 190 -6.03 1.35 4.17
CA ILE A 190 -6.45 0.69 2.92
C ILE A 190 -6.03 1.53 1.71
N LYS A 191 -6.20 2.85 1.75
CA LYS A 191 -5.79 3.76 0.67
C LYS A 191 -4.31 3.58 0.37
N TYR A 192 -3.47 3.61 1.42
CA TYR A 192 -2.04 3.33 1.29
C TYR A 192 -1.75 1.93 0.74
N PHE A 193 -2.47 0.91 1.20
CA PHE A 193 -2.32 -0.45 0.69
C PHE A 193 -2.68 -0.54 -0.80
N LEU A 194 -3.79 0.08 -1.22
CA LEU A 194 -4.25 0.07 -2.60
C LEU A 194 -3.30 0.83 -3.52
N THR A 195 -2.78 1.99 -3.09
CA THR A 195 -1.79 2.74 -3.88
C THR A 195 -0.50 1.93 -4.03
N LYS A 196 -0.02 1.31 -2.94
CA LYS A 196 1.16 0.45 -3.03
C LYS A 196 0.92 -0.76 -3.92
N GLN A 197 -0.17 -1.48 -3.76
CA GLN A 197 -0.37 -2.76 -4.47
C GLN A 197 -0.88 -2.63 -5.90
N PHE A 198 -1.65 -1.59 -6.20
CA PHE A 198 -2.44 -1.54 -7.44
C PHE A 198 -2.35 -0.21 -8.21
N ASP A 199 -1.61 0.78 -7.71
CA ASP A 199 -1.30 1.98 -8.50
C ASP A 199 -0.04 1.78 -9.36
N THR A 200 0.11 2.62 -10.38
CA THR A 200 1.22 2.60 -11.32
C THR A 200 2.52 2.95 -10.57
N ARG A 201 3.39 1.96 -10.34
CA ARG A 201 4.65 2.21 -9.62
C ARG A 201 5.68 2.84 -10.55
N GLN A 202 6.42 3.83 -10.09
CA GLN A 202 7.62 4.30 -10.77
C GLN A 202 8.83 3.95 -9.92
N PHE A 203 9.81 3.30 -10.54
CA PHE A 203 11.06 2.92 -9.89
C PHE A 203 12.21 3.68 -10.54
N SER A 204 13.09 4.24 -9.72
CA SER A 204 14.43 4.62 -10.17
C SER A 204 15.36 3.46 -9.89
N VAL A 205 16.11 3.05 -10.90
CA VAL A 205 17.07 1.95 -10.83
C VAL A 205 18.45 2.50 -11.21
N PRO A 206 19.24 2.98 -10.23
CA PRO A 206 20.64 3.30 -10.45
C PRO A 206 21.44 2.07 -10.81
N VAL A 207 22.32 2.20 -11.80
CA VAL A 207 23.16 1.12 -12.30
C VAL A 207 24.60 1.58 -12.42
N ALA A 208 25.54 0.79 -11.91
CA ALA A 208 26.96 1.11 -11.92
C ALA A 208 27.66 0.48 -13.14
N LEU A 209 28.07 1.33 -14.08
CA LEU A 209 29.02 0.97 -15.11
C LEU A 209 30.42 1.14 -14.52
N ILE A 210 30.94 0.07 -13.91
CA ILE A 210 32.27 0.06 -13.28
C ILE A 210 33.32 -0.12 -14.36
N VAL A 211 34.22 0.85 -14.48
CA VAL A 211 35.31 0.86 -15.48
C VAL A 211 36.65 0.58 -14.81
N LYS A 212 37.44 -0.28 -15.45
CA LYS A 212 38.85 -0.55 -15.13
C LYS A 212 39.58 -0.88 -16.44
N ASP A 213 40.72 -0.21 -16.68
CA ASP A 213 41.56 -0.43 -17.86
C ASP A 213 40.76 -0.37 -19.18
N HIS A 214 39.90 0.65 -19.33
CA HIS A 214 38.97 0.84 -20.46
C HIS A 214 37.95 -0.29 -20.70
N ARG A 215 37.86 -1.26 -19.79
CA ARG A 215 36.87 -2.34 -19.79
C ARG A 215 35.83 -2.13 -18.69
N MET A 216 34.67 -2.71 -18.89
CA MET A 216 33.55 -2.64 -17.95
C MET A 216 33.27 -3.98 -17.29
N LEU A 217 32.95 -3.95 -16.00
CA LEU A 217 32.44 -5.13 -15.31
C LEU A 217 31.00 -5.41 -15.75
N VAL A 218 30.74 -6.65 -16.14
CA VAL A 218 29.39 -7.13 -16.46
C VAL A 218 29.15 -8.43 -15.71
N LEU A 219 27.97 -8.58 -15.13
CA LEU A 219 27.55 -9.71 -14.30
C LEU A 219 26.50 -10.53 -15.05
N LYS A 220 26.44 -11.84 -14.82
CA LYS A 220 25.49 -12.75 -15.46
C LYS A 220 24.43 -13.18 -14.44
N ARG A 221 23.19 -12.84 -14.77
CA ARG A 221 22.04 -12.90 -13.88
C ARG A 221 21.51 -14.32 -13.68
N ARG A 222 21.25 -14.68 -12.43
CA ARG A 222 20.41 -15.80 -11.97
C ARG A 222 19.03 -15.24 -11.70
N ASP A 223 18.01 -15.67 -12.45
CA ASP A 223 16.64 -15.18 -12.26
C ASP A 223 15.63 -16.32 -12.43
N TYR A 224 14.53 -16.29 -11.69
CA TYR A 224 13.45 -17.25 -11.85
C TYR A 224 12.62 -16.98 -13.13
N ARG A 225 12.66 -15.74 -13.64
CA ARG A 225 12.01 -15.34 -14.89
C ARG A 225 12.92 -15.72 -16.05
N GLU A 226 12.43 -16.63 -16.89
CA GLU A 226 13.13 -17.12 -18.07
C GLU A 226 13.60 -15.99 -19.01
N GLU A 227 12.83 -14.90 -19.10
CA GLU A 227 13.20 -13.73 -19.91
C GLU A 227 14.49 -13.02 -19.42
N PHE A 228 14.90 -13.18 -18.17
CA PHE A 228 16.06 -12.50 -17.58
C PHE A 228 17.20 -13.44 -17.22
N ASN A 229 16.88 -14.70 -16.95
CA ASN A 229 17.88 -15.68 -16.54
C ASN A 229 18.98 -15.86 -17.60
N GLY A 230 20.23 -15.84 -17.17
CA GLY A 230 21.42 -15.97 -18.02
C GLY A 230 21.73 -14.76 -18.91
N LYS A 231 21.00 -13.65 -18.78
CA LYS A 231 21.37 -12.38 -19.40
C LYS A 231 22.50 -11.69 -18.63
N TRP A 232 23.21 -10.82 -19.33
CA TRP A 232 24.28 -10.00 -18.76
C TRP A 232 23.75 -8.61 -18.37
N GLU A 233 24.21 -8.10 -17.25
CA GLU A 233 23.81 -6.79 -16.72
C GLU A 233 24.94 -6.11 -15.95
N PHE A 234 24.71 -4.85 -15.61
CA PHE A 234 25.56 -4.07 -14.73
C PHE A 234 24.94 -4.10 -13.33
N PRO A 235 25.75 -4.03 -12.27
CA PRO A 235 25.21 -4.05 -10.93
C PRO A 235 24.31 -2.85 -10.64
N GLY A 236 23.20 -3.08 -9.94
CA GLY A 236 22.21 -2.05 -9.60
C GLY A 236 20.82 -2.60 -9.29
N GLY A 237 20.04 -1.83 -8.54
CA GLY A 237 18.73 -2.23 -8.04
C GLY A 237 17.80 -1.05 -7.85
N ALA A 238 16.64 -1.28 -7.24
CA ALA A 238 15.63 -0.24 -7.04
C ALA A 238 15.93 0.62 -5.80
N VAL A 239 15.75 1.94 -5.92
CA VAL A 239 15.90 2.86 -4.79
C VAL A 239 14.88 2.54 -3.69
N GLU A 240 15.37 2.41 -2.46
CA GLU A 240 14.53 2.19 -1.28
C GLU A 240 13.92 3.50 -0.75
N TYR A 241 12.88 3.39 0.09
CA TYR A 241 12.23 4.56 0.66
C TYR A 241 13.18 5.35 1.57
N GLY A 242 13.39 6.64 1.26
CA GLY A 242 14.30 7.52 1.99
C GLY A 242 15.76 7.42 1.56
N GLU A 243 16.09 6.54 0.60
CA GLU A 243 17.44 6.36 0.08
C GLU A 243 17.72 7.32 -1.09
N SER A 244 18.95 7.86 -1.15
CA SER A 244 19.38 8.65 -2.32
C SER A 244 19.77 7.73 -3.49
N ILE A 245 19.66 8.21 -4.74
CA ILE A 245 20.09 7.45 -5.92
C ILE A 245 21.57 7.02 -5.79
N ALA A 246 22.41 7.89 -5.26
CA ALA A 246 23.84 7.62 -5.10
C ALA A 246 24.13 6.58 -4.01
N ASP A 247 23.34 6.55 -2.94
CA ASP A 247 23.52 5.57 -1.86
C ASP A 247 22.99 4.20 -2.27
N CYS A 248 21.84 4.15 -2.95
CA CYS A 248 21.32 2.94 -3.59
C CYS A 248 22.36 2.33 -4.53
N LEU A 249 22.93 3.13 -5.45
CA LEU A 249 23.98 2.68 -6.37
C LEU A 249 25.14 2.02 -5.63
N LYS A 250 25.65 2.63 -4.56
CA LYS A 250 26.80 2.12 -3.80
C LYS A 250 26.46 0.83 -3.05
N ARG A 251 25.26 0.76 -2.45
CA ARG A 251 24.77 -0.42 -1.73
C ARG A 251 24.65 -1.61 -2.68
N GLU A 252 23.85 -1.47 -3.72
CA GLU A 252 23.61 -2.51 -4.74
C GLU A 252 24.93 -2.96 -5.38
N THR A 253 25.80 -2.02 -5.75
CA THR A 253 27.11 -2.35 -6.34
C THR A 253 27.96 -3.20 -5.39
N ARG A 254 27.98 -2.86 -4.11
CA ARG A 254 28.76 -3.59 -3.10
C ARG A 254 28.19 -4.99 -2.87
N GLU A 255 26.87 -5.11 -2.82
CA GLU A 255 26.16 -6.37 -2.59
C GLU A 255 26.35 -7.34 -3.76
N GLU A 256 26.17 -6.88 -5.00
CA GLU A 256 26.19 -7.74 -6.19
C GLU A 256 27.59 -8.04 -6.73
N SER A 257 28.56 -7.14 -6.53
CA SER A 257 29.90 -7.26 -7.11
C SER A 257 31.04 -7.37 -6.10
N GLY A 258 30.80 -7.02 -4.83
CA GLY A 258 31.84 -6.92 -3.80
C GLY A 258 32.68 -5.64 -3.86
N PHE A 259 32.48 -4.78 -4.87
CA PHE A 259 33.22 -3.53 -5.00
C PHE A 259 32.55 -2.35 -4.29
N SER A 260 33.35 -1.55 -3.60
CA SER A 260 32.98 -0.18 -3.25
C SER A 260 33.46 0.75 -4.35
N VAL A 261 32.59 1.64 -4.82
CA VAL A 261 32.84 2.47 -6.00
C VAL A 261 32.84 3.97 -5.70
N LYS A 262 33.58 4.73 -6.53
CA LYS A 262 33.45 6.18 -6.65
C LYS A 262 32.69 6.51 -7.93
N ILE A 263 31.62 7.28 -7.81
CA ILE A 263 30.85 7.81 -8.94
C ILE A 263 31.70 8.88 -9.64
N LEU A 264 31.79 8.79 -10.97
CA LEU A 264 32.52 9.74 -11.81
C LEU A 264 31.56 10.67 -12.55
N GLU A 265 30.61 10.11 -13.29
CA GLU A 265 29.69 10.87 -14.15
C GLU A 265 28.40 10.07 -14.34
N GLN A 266 27.25 10.75 -14.43
CA GLN A 266 26.00 10.12 -14.83
C GLN A 266 25.90 10.15 -16.35
N LEU A 267 25.43 9.05 -16.96
CA LEU A 267 25.04 9.10 -18.37
C LEU A 267 23.83 10.04 -18.54
N PRO A 268 23.83 10.90 -19.57
CA PRO A 268 22.83 11.97 -19.71
C PRO A 268 21.43 11.44 -20.04
N GLU A 269 21.31 10.37 -20.82
CA GLU A 269 20.02 9.82 -21.24
C GLU A 269 19.57 8.73 -20.26
N VAL A 270 18.53 9.04 -19.48
CA VAL A 270 17.84 8.09 -18.59
C VAL A 270 16.89 7.23 -19.42
N MET A 271 17.10 5.92 -19.42
CA MET A 271 16.21 5.02 -20.16
C MET A 271 14.90 4.81 -19.41
N THR A 272 13.78 4.82 -20.13
CA THR A 272 12.46 4.54 -19.56
C THR A 272 11.85 3.30 -20.22
N THR A 273 11.28 2.41 -19.40
CA THR A 273 10.45 1.31 -19.89
C THR A 273 9.21 1.16 -19.03
N VAL A 274 8.10 0.73 -19.64
CA VAL A 274 6.82 0.49 -18.97
C VAL A 274 6.49 -0.99 -19.07
N ARG A 275 6.12 -1.59 -17.95
CA ARG A 275 5.63 -2.97 -17.86
C ARG A 275 4.20 -2.96 -17.34
N LYS A 276 3.35 -3.79 -17.92
CA LYS A 276 1.93 -3.89 -17.57
C LYS A 276 1.55 -5.33 -17.23
N PRO A 277 2.01 -5.89 -16.09
CA PRO A 277 1.49 -7.17 -15.62
C PRO A 277 -0.02 -7.11 -15.32
N LYS A 278 -0.64 -8.28 -15.16
CA LYS A 278 -2.10 -8.43 -14.99
C LYS A 278 -2.66 -7.65 -13.78
N ASP A 279 -1.84 -7.41 -12.75
CA ASP A 279 -2.25 -6.81 -11.48
C ASP A 279 -1.84 -5.34 -11.28
N GLY A 280 -1.23 -4.70 -12.27
CA GLY A 280 -0.81 -3.29 -12.18
C GLY A 280 0.29 -2.96 -13.18
N GLY A 281 0.47 -1.69 -13.49
CA GLY A 281 1.60 -1.23 -14.32
C GLY A 281 2.76 -0.74 -13.47
N TYR A 282 3.97 -0.78 -14.02
CA TYR A 282 5.08 -0.02 -13.48
C TYR A 282 5.98 0.56 -14.57
N GLN A 283 6.60 1.68 -14.25
CA GLN A 283 7.60 2.35 -15.06
C GLN A 283 8.96 2.24 -14.36
N VAL A 284 10.00 1.97 -15.13
CA VAL A 284 11.38 1.93 -14.65
C VAL A 284 12.15 3.05 -15.33
N HIS A 285 12.83 3.86 -14.52
CA HIS A 285 13.84 4.83 -14.93
C HIS A 285 15.23 4.24 -14.63
N LEU A 286 15.94 3.83 -15.67
CA LEU A 286 17.30 3.31 -15.55
C LEU A 286 18.29 4.48 -15.59
N VAL A 287 18.97 4.72 -14.47
CA VAL A 287 19.93 5.81 -14.32
C VAL A 287 21.33 5.22 -14.24
N ILE A 288 22.13 5.37 -15.28
CA ILE A 288 23.46 4.73 -15.33
C ILE A 288 24.53 5.71 -14.87
N PHE A 289 25.40 5.26 -13.97
CA PHE A 289 26.54 6.01 -13.48
C PHE A 289 27.84 5.31 -13.87
N ILE A 290 28.77 6.07 -14.45
CA ILE A 290 30.13 5.64 -14.65
C ILE A 290 30.84 5.67 -13.30
N CYS A 291 31.46 4.56 -12.95
CA CYS A 291 32.07 4.33 -11.65
C CYS A 291 33.49 3.81 -11.82
N ARG A 292 34.36 4.10 -10.85
CA ARG A 292 35.64 3.39 -10.68
C ARG A 292 35.67 2.66 -9.36
N VAL A 293 36.43 1.57 -9.31
CA VAL A 293 36.67 0.84 -8.05
C VAL A 293 37.43 1.75 -7.08
N LYS A 294 36.91 1.87 -5.85
CA LYS A 294 37.60 2.51 -4.72
C LYS A 294 38.30 1.47 -3.86
N SER A 295 37.62 0.35 -3.57
CA SER A 295 38.13 -0.76 -2.76
C SER A 295 37.28 -2.01 -2.95
N GLY A 296 37.73 -3.13 -2.38
CA GLY A 296 37.05 -4.42 -2.45
C GLY A 296 37.61 -5.33 -3.54
N SER A 297 37.09 -6.54 -3.58
CA SER A 297 37.44 -7.58 -4.54
C SER A 297 36.17 -8.18 -5.12
N LEU A 298 36.27 -8.72 -6.33
CA LEU A 298 35.14 -9.35 -7.00
C LEU A 298 34.58 -10.49 -6.14
N LYS A 299 33.34 -10.33 -5.70
CA LYS A 299 32.57 -11.35 -4.98
C LYS A 299 31.11 -11.20 -5.40
N LEU A 300 30.60 -12.18 -6.13
CA LEU A 300 29.23 -12.15 -6.63
C LEU A 300 28.25 -12.52 -5.52
N ALA A 301 27.06 -11.94 -5.58
CA ALA A 301 25.92 -12.42 -4.82
C ALA A 301 25.43 -13.73 -5.44
N ASP A 302 25.75 -14.89 -4.85
CA ASP A 302 25.50 -16.22 -5.43
C ASP A 302 24.01 -16.47 -5.79
N ASN A 303 23.10 -15.80 -5.07
CA ASN A 303 21.66 -15.84 -5.29
C ASN A 303 21.21 -15.03 -6.52
N GLU A 304 22.00 -14.07 -7.00
CA GLU A 304 21.63 -13.13 -8.07
C GLU A 304 22.52 -13.21 -9.30
N HIS A 305 23.81 -13.52 -9.13
CA HIS A 305 24.79 -13.61 -10.21
C HIS A 305 25.69 -14.81 -10.02
N TYR A 306 26.07 -15.45 -11.13
CA TYR A 306 26.89 -16.67 -11.09
C TYR A 306 28.10 -16.65 -12.03
N GLN A 307 28.25 -15.57 -12.79
CA GLN A 307 29.39 -15.36 -13.67
C GLN A 307 29.61 -13.85 -13.82
N SER A 308 30.85 -13.44 -14.03
CA SER A 308 31.20 -12.06 -14.34
C SER A 308 32.33 -11.99 -15.35
N GLY A 309 32.55 -10.81 -15.94
CA GLY A 309 33.70 -10.57 -16.79
C GLY A 309 33.94 -9.08 -17.01
N TRP A 310 35.19 -8.75 -17.32
CA TRP A 310 35.59 -7.44 -17.80
C TRP A 310 35.58 -7.47 -19.32
N PHE A 311 34.75 -6.62 -19.93
CA PHE A 311 34.56 -6.60 -21.38
C PHE A 311 34.84 -5.21 -21.93
N SER A 312 35.40 -5.13 -23.13
CA SER A 312 35.32 -3.88 -23.91
C SER A 312 33.88 -3.58 -24.29
N TYR A 313 33.60 -2.36 -24.76
CA TYR A 313 32.27 -2.01 -25.22
C TYR A 313 31.76 -2.95 -26.32
N ARG A 314 32.61 -3.28 -27.30
CA ARG A 314 32.25 -4.19 -28.41
C ARG A 314 32.00 -5.61 -27.93
N GLU A 315 32.81 -6.10 -26.99
CA GLU A 315 32.64 -7.42 -26.39
C GLU A 315 31.31 -7.48 -25.61
N ALA A 316 31.00 -6.45 -24.82
CA ALA A 316 29.77 -6.34 -24.05
C ALA A 316 28.54 -6.35 -24.97
N LEU A 317 28.55 -5.59 -26.07
CA LEU A 317 27.43 -5.57 -27.03
C LEU A 317 27.16 -6.92 -27.72
N LYS A 318 28.17 -7.80 -27.80
CA LYS A 318 28.03 -9.18 -28.31
C LYS A 318 27.45 -10.15 -27.27
N LYS A 319 27.46 -9.79 -25.97
CA LYS A 319 26.81 -10.58 -24.93
C LYS A 319 25.29 -10.41 -24.99
N LYS A 320 24.56 -11.38 -24.40
CA LYS A 320 23.10 -11.31 -24.22
C LYS A 320 22.74 -10.31 -23.10
N ILE A 321 23.05 -9.03 -23.29
CA ILE A 321 22.78 -7.96 -22.33
C ILE A 321 21.27 -7.68 -22.23
N ILE A 322 20.81 -7.28 -21.04
CA ILE A 322 19.42 -6.82 -20.85
C ILE A 322 19.08 -5.70 -21.85
N PRO A 323 17.94 -5.78 -22.57
CA PRO A 323 17.63 -4.85 -23.67
C PRO A 323 17.72 -3.37 -23.31
N LEU A 324 17.31 -2.98 -22.09
CA LEU A 324 17.34 -1.59 -21.65
C LEU A 324 18.77 -1.05 -21.50
N ASN A 325 19.69 -1.85 -20.96
CA ASN A 325 21.11 -1.51 -20.87
C ASN A 325 21.73 -1.37 -22.26
N LYS A 326 21.41 -2.30 -23.17
CA LYS A 326 21.87 -2.24 -24.57
C LYS A 326 21.37 -0.98 -25.29
N LYS A 327 20.09 -0.60 -25.10
CA LYS A 327 19.53 0.64 -25.63
C LYS A 327 20.28 1.87 -25.10
N SER A 328 20.56 1.90 -23.79
CA SER A 328 21.34 2.97 -23.16
C SER A 328 22.72 3.15 -23.79
N PHE A 329 23.41 2.04 -24.09
CA PHE A 329 24.74 2.06 -24.70
C PHE A 329 24.73 2.60 -26.12
N GLN A 330 23.64 2.31 -26.84
CA GLN A 330 23.49 2.72 -28.21
C GLN A 330 23.02 4.19 -28.36
N ALA A 331 22.48 4.77 -27.29
CA ALA A 331 22.01 6.15 -27.25
C ALA A 331 23.14 7.17 -27.55
N PRO A 332 22.96 8.11 -28.50
CA PRO A 332 24.01 9.03 -28.92
C PRO A 332 24.58 9.90 -27.79
N ALA A 333 23.71 10.42 -26.90
CA ALA A 333 24.15 11.25 -25.78
C ALA A 333 25.01 10.46 -24.78
N ASN A 334 24.64 9.21 -24.52
CA ASN A 334 25.38 8.32 -23.63
C ASN A 334 26.72 7.91 -24.23
N LYS A 335 26.78 7.58 -25.52
CA LYS A 335 28.04 7.26 -26.21
C LYS A 335 29.10 8.35 -26.10
N LYS A 336 28.69 9.62 -26.23
CA LYS A 336 29.60 10.77 -26.09
C LYS A 336 30.30 10.80 -24.73
N VAL A 337 29.58 10.43 -23.67
CA VAL A 337 30.16 10.34 -22.32
C VAL A 337 30.97 9.05 -22.14
N LEU A 338 30.48 7.92 -22.64
CA LEU A 338 31.18 6.63 -22.57
C LEU A 338 32.58 6.68 -23.21
N LEU A 339 32.73 7.38 -24.35
CA LEU A 339 34.01 7.58 -25.05
C LEU A 339 35.13 8.19 -24.18
N LYS A 340 34.78 8.89 -23.09
CA LYS A 340 35.77 9.45 -22.17
C LYS A 340 36.41 8.39 -21.26
N TYR A 341 35.79 7.21 -21.13
CA TYR A 341 36.15 6.23 -20.10
C TYR A 341 36.43 4.82 -20.66
N ILE A 342 35.82 4.45 -21.78
CA ILE A 342 35.94 3.10 -22.36
C ILE A 342 36.21 3.16 -23.87
N ASP A 343 36.86 2.12 -24.38
CA ASP A 343 37.10 1.96 -25.82
C ASP A 343 35.86 1.41 -26.52
N LEU A 344 35.32 2.16 -27.50
CA LEU A 344 34.11 1.81 -28.26
C LEU A 344 34.33 0.84 -29.42
#